data_AF-A0A968LVD5-F1
#
_entry.id   AF-A0A968LVD5-F1
#
_cell.length_a   1.000
_cell.length_b   1.000
_cell.length_c   1.000
_cell.angle_alpha   90.00
_cell.angle_beta   90.00
_cell.angle_gamma   90.00
#
_symmetry.space_group_name_H-M   'P 1'
#
loop_
_entity.id
_entity.type
_entity.pdbx_description
1 polymer ?
#
loop_
_entity_poly.entity_id
_entity_poly.type
_entity_poly.pdbx_seq_one_letter_code
_entity_poly.pdbx_strand_id
1 'polypeptide(L)' 'MAISTGDGADVGLLLSGGIDVPLSSQFTATASVNASVTGEAAVGVLLGVGYNFQGF' A
#
# COMPACT_ATOMS: atom_id res chain seq x y z
N MET A 1 4.60 -3.72 -7.90
CA MET A 1 5.47 -4.90 -8.12
C MET A 1 5.84 -5.48 -6.78
N ALA A 2 5.63 -6.78 -6.56
CA ALA A 2 6.04 -7.47 -5.35
C ALA A 2 7.20 -8.43 -5.69
N ILE A 3 8.24 -8.45 -4.86
CA ILE A 3 9.40 -9.36 -5.00
C ILE A 3 9.49 -10.16 -3.71
N SER A 4 9.30 -11.48 -3.80
CA SER A 4 9.56 -12.42 -2.71
C SER A 4 10.74 -13.31 -3.10
N THR A 5 11.78 -13.36 -2.27
CA THR A 5 12.99 -14.16 -2.54
C THR A 5 13.15 -15.23 -1.46
N GLY A 6 12.55 -16.39 -1.67
CA GLY A 6 12.75 -17.58 -0.85
C GLY A 6 12.68 -18.81 -1.74
N ASP A 7 13.83 -19.40 -2.04
CA ASP A 7 14.10 -20.63 -2.83
C ASP A 7 13.48 -20.79 -4.24
N GLY A 8 12.64 -19.86 -4.67
CA GLY A 8 12.19 -19.66 -6.05
C GLY A 8 11.66 -18.24 -6.15
N ALA A 9 12.34 -17.36 -6.89
CA ALA A 9 11.95 -15.96 -7.00
C ALA A 9 10.67 -15.83 -7.83
N ASP A 10 9.52 -15.88 -7.18
CA ASP A 10 8.23 -15.63 -7.81
C ASP A 10 8.00 -14.12 -7.93
N VAL A 11 8.29 -13.61 -9.14
CA VAL A 11 7.92 -12.25 -9.55
C VAL A 11 6.47 -12.27 -10.00
N GLY A 12 5.63 -11.43 -9.41
CA GLY A 12 4.27 -11.30 -9.91
C GLY A 12 3.67 -9.92 -9.78
N LEU A 13 2.50 -9.79 -10.41
CA LEU A 13 1.87 -8.51 -10.64
C LEU A 13 1.13 -8.08 -9.38
N LEU A 14 1.44 -6.88 -8.89
CA LEU A 14 0.71 -6.24 -7.80
C LEU A 14 0.21 -4.89 -8.30
N LEU A 15 -1.11 -4.76 -8.31
CA LEU A 15 -1.82 -3.51 -8.59
C LEU A 15 -2.31 -2.93 -7.27
N SER A 16 -2.05 -1.66 -7.05
CA SER A 16 -2.49 -0.92 -5.86
C SER A 16 -3.30 0.31 -6.25
N GLY A 17 -4.29 0.64 -5.43
CA GLY A 17 -5.08 1.85 -5.57
C GLY A 17 -5.47 2.36 -4.19
N GLY A 18 -5.39 3.66 -3.97
CA GLY A 18 -5.73 4.26 -2.68
C GLY A 18 -6.11 5.71 -2.79
N ILE A 19 -6.71 6.22 -1.71
CA ILE A 19 -7.10 7.61 -1.53
C ILE A 19 -6.47 8.14 -0.24
N ASP A 20 -6.09 9.41 -0.27
CA ASP A 20 -5.61 10.16 0.88
C ASP A 20 -6.59 11.30 1.17
N VAL A 21 -6.98 11.43 2.44
CA VAL A 21 -7.92 12.44 2.92
C VAL A 21 -7.23 13.29 3.99
N PRO A 22 -6.96 14.58 3.72
CA PRO A 22 -6.42 15.47 4.75
C PRO A 22 -7.48 15.67 5.85
N LEU A 23 -7.17 15.22 7.06
CA LEU A 23 -8.01 15.40 8.25
C LEU A 23 -7.73 16.74 8.92
N SER A 24 -6.49 17.22 8.83
CA SER A 24 -6.06 18.55 9.27
C SER A 24 -4.80 18.98 8.52
N SER A 25 -4.26 20.16 8.82
CA SER A 25 -2.98 20.61 8.24
C SER A 25 -1.79 19.71 8.62
N GLN A 26 -1.92 18.89 9.67
CA GLN A 26 -0.87 17.99 10.13
C GLN A 26 -1.24 16.52 9.95
N PHE A 27 -2.51 16.15 9.76
CA PHE A 27 -2.94 14.76 9.73
C PHE A 27 -3.59 14.38 8.39
N THR A 28 -3.25 13.20 7.89
CA THR A 28 -3.81 12.62 6.67
C THR A 28 -4.29 11.21 6.96
N ALA A 29 -5.51 10.86 6.57
CA ALA A 29 -5.98 9.48 6.55
C ALA A 29 -5.71 8.86 5.19
N THR A 30 -5.26 7.62 5.17
CA THR A 30 -5.00 6.85 3.95
C THR A 30 -5.87 5.60 3.97
N ALA A 31 -6.52 5.33 2.86
CA ALA A 31 -7.19 4.06 2.61
C ALA A 31 -6.71 3.51 1.27
N SER A 32 -6.23 2.27 1.23
CA SER A 32 -5.81 1.64 -0.01
C SER A 32 -6.18 0.17 -0.09
N VAL A 33 -6.29 -0.32 -1.32
CA VAL A 33 -6.50 -1.72 -1.65
C VAL A 33 -5.40 -2.16 -2.60
N ASN A 34 -4.99 -3.42 -2.45
CA ASN A 34 -3.92 -4.02 -3.24
C ASN A 34 -4.41 -5.37 -3.73
N ALA A 35 -4.16 -5.68 -5.00
CA ALA A 35 -4.43 -6.99 -5.58
C ALA A 35 -3.12 -7.56 -6.12
N SER A 36 -2.78 -8.80 -5.74
CA SER A 36 -1.61 -9.51 -6.24
C SER A 36 -2.02 -10.75 -7.01
N VAL A 37 -1.35 -11.00 -8.14
CA VAL A 37 -1.48 -12.21 -8.94
C VAL A 37 -0.08 -12.81 -9.08
N THR A 38 0.28 -13.65 -8.12
CA THR A 38 1.53 -14.43 -8.09
C THR A 38 1.18 -15.83 -7.59
N GLY A 39 0.98 -16.77 -8.51
CA GLY A 39 0.45 -18.10 -8.17
C GLY A 39 -1.04 -18.07 -7.85
N GLU A 40 -1.43 -17.48 -6.72
CA GLU A 40 -2.81 -17.37 -6.25
C GLU A 40 -3.22 -15.90 -6.10
N ALA A 41 -4.44 -15.56 -6.52
CA ALA A 41 -4.94 -14.18 -6.46
C ALA A 41 -5.27 -13.80 -5.01
N ALA A 42 -4.67 -12.72 -4.51
CA ALA A 42 -4.92 -12.22 -3.15
C ALA A 42 -5.26 -10.72 -3.17
N VAL A 43 -6.10 -10.30 -2.21
CA VAL A 43 -6.50 -8.89 -2.03
C VAL A 43 -6.15 -8.46 -0.61
N GLY A 44 -5.50 -7.31 -0.49
CA GLY A 44 -5.16 -6.65 0.78
C GLY A 44 -5.82 -5.29 0.90
N VAL A 45 -6.19 -4.91 2.12
CA VAL A 45 -6.72 -3.58 2.47
C VAL A 45 -5.78 -2.94 3.48
N LEU A 46 -5.54 -1.64 3.34
CA LEU A 46 -4.76 -0.82 4.24
C LEU A 46 -5.57 0.40 4.66
N LEU A 47 -5.56 0.65 5.97
CA LEU A 47 -6.10 1.85 6.58
C LEU A 47 -4.99 2.44 7.45
N GLY A 48 -4.71 3.74 7.28
CA GLY A 48 -3.60 4.40 7.95
C GLY A 48 -3.92 5.85 8.29
N VAL A 49 -3.13 6.40 9.21
CA VAL A 49 -3.10 7.84 9.52
C VAL A 49 -1.64 8.28 9.54
N GLY A 50 -1.35 9.35 8.82
CA GLY A 50 -0.03 9.97 8.74
C GLY A 50 0.00 11.33 9.45
N TYR A 51 1.17 11.67 9.98
CA TYR A 51 1.47 13.01 10.49
C TYR A 51 2.48 13.70 9.58
N ASN A 52 2.12 14.87 9.06
CA ASN A 52 2.93 15.69 8.18
C ASN A 52 3.84 16.59 9.02
N PHE A 53 5.13 16.26 9.07
CA PHE A 53 6.14 17.09 9.70
C PHE A 53 6.44 18.29 8.79
N GLN A 54 5.94 19.46 9.16
CA GLN A 54 6.34 20.71 8.52
C GLN A 54 7.63 21.17 9.21
N GLY A 55 8.75 21.14 8.48
CA GLY A 55 10.02 21.70 8.93
C GLY A 55 9.96 23.21 9.07
N PHE A 56 10.88 23.76 9.86
CA PHE A 56 11.06 25.20 10.12
C PHE A 56 11.43 25.99 8.85
#